data_AF-A0A921NBC1-F1
#
_entry.id   AF-A0A921NBC1-F1
#
_cell.length_a   1.000
_cell.length_b   1.000
_cell.length_c   1.000
_cell.angle_alpha   90.00
_cell.angle_beta   90.00
_cell.angle_gamma   90.00
#
_symmetry.space_group_name_H-M   'P 1'
#
loop_
_entity.id
_entity.type
_entity.pdbx_description
1 polymer ?
#
loop_
_entity_poly.entity_id
_entity_poly.type
_entity_poly.pdbx_seq_one_letter_code
_entity_poly.pdbx_strand_id
1 'polypeptide(L)'
;MEKETHCRKSHHSIATKKDLTTRLNRVEGQIRGIKGMIDNDVYCDDIITQLAASQAALNSVARILLDGHLKSCVKERLLEGDDAVLDELGTTIQKLMRK
;
A
#
# COMPACT_ATOMS: atom_id res chain seq x y z
N MET A 1 -18.26 10.11 25.57
CA MET A 1 -17.14 10.68 24.79
C MET A 1 -17.18 10.05 23.42
N GLU A 2 -17.89 10.71 22.50
CA GLU A 2 -17.96 10.30 21.10
C GLU A 2 -16.61 10.60 20.45
N LYS A 3 -15.92 9.56 19.98
CA LYS A 3 -14.73 9.75 19.13
C LYS A 3 -15.24 10.19 17.76
N GLU A 4 -15.27 11.50 17.53
CA GLU A 4 -15.42 12.05 16.18
C GLU A 4 -14.33 11.43 15.29
N THR A 5 -14.73 10.46 14.48
CA THR A 5 -13.83 9.84 13.50
C THR A 5 -13.78 10.80 12.33
N HIS A 6 -12.87 11.78 12.39
CA HIS A 6 -12.61 12.70 11.28
C HIS A 6 -12.29 11.87 10.02
N CYS A 7 -13.24 11.77 9.09
CA CYS A 7 -13.06 11.09 7.82
C CYS A 7 -12.16 11.95 6.92
N ARG A 8 -10.84 11.87 7.13
CA ARG A 8 -9.84 12.55 6.27
C ARG A 8 -9.71 11.79 4.95
N LYS A 9 -9.80 12.53 3.83
CA LYS A 9 -9.64 11.98 2.48
C LYS A 9 -8.17 12.02 2.07
N SER A 10 -7.74 11.05 1.27
CA SER A 10 -6.41 11.08 0.65
C SER A 10 -6.33 12.20 -0.39
N HIS A 11 -5.30 13.03 -0.34
CA HIS A 11 -4.99 14.03 -1.38
C HIS A 11 -3.95 13.46 -2.35
N HIS A 12 -4.42 12.86 -3.45
CA HIS A 12 -3.56 12.37 -4.52
C HIS A 12 -3.81 13.14 -5.81
N SER A 13 -2.74 13.56 -6.49
CA SER A 13 -2.84 14.12 -7.84
C SER A 13 -3.43 13.10 -8.81
N ILE A 14 -4.01 13.58 -9.92
CA ILE A 14 -4.53 12.70 -10.98
C ILE A 14 -3.44 11.74 -11.48
N ALA A 15 -2.21 12.24 -11.64
CA ALA A 15 -1.06 11.43 -12.03
C ALA A 15 -0.76 10.32 -11.00
N THR A 16 -0.77 10.64 -9.71
CA THR A 16 -0.53 9.66 -8.64
C THR A 16 -1.61 8.59 -8.61
N LYS A 17 -2.89 9.00 -8.72
CA LYS A 17 -4.01 8.05 -8.80
C LYS A 17 -3.84 7.10 -9.98
N LYS A 18 -3.53 7.63 -11.16
CA LYS A 18 -3.30 6.83 -12.38
C LYS A 18 -2.13 5.85 -12.21
N ASP A 19 -1.01 6.27 -11.62
CA ASP A 19 0.14 5.40 -11.39
C ASP A 19 -0.19 4.26 -10.40
N LEU A 20 -0.82 4.59 -9.27
CA LEU A 20 -1.28 3.61 -8.28
C LEU A 20 -2.22 2.58 -8.89
N THR A 21 -3.25 3.02 -9.62
CA THR A 21 -4.18 2.11 -10.31
C THR A 21 -3.46 1.25 -11.35
N THR A 22 -2.54 1.83 -12.13
CA THR A 22 -1.78 1.07 -13.14
C THR A 22 -0.93 -0.03 -12.51
N ARG A 23 -0.30 0.25 -11.35
CA ARG A 23 0.47 -0.76 -10.61
C ARG A 23 -0.42 -1.85 -10.02
N LEU A 24 -1.57 -1.48 -9.46
CA LEU A 24 -2.54 -2.44 -8.94
C LEU A 24 -3.10 -3.34 -10.04
N ASN A 25 -3.38 -2.82 -11.23
CA ASN A 25 -3.81 -3.64 -12.38
C ASN A 25 -2.73 -4.66 -12.79
N ARG A 26 -1.44 -4.32 -12.67
CA ARG A 26 -0.36 -5.28 -12.90
C ARG A 26 -0.35 -6.38 -11.85
N VAL A 27 -0.50 -6.02 -10.57
CA VAL A 27 -0.62 -7.00 -9.48
C VAL A 27 -1.81 -7.93 -9.71
N GLU A 28 -2.97 -7.39 -10.10
CA GLU A 28 -4.15 -8.20 -10.43
C GLU A 28 -3.84 -9.23 -11.53
N GLY A 29 -3.12 -8.80 -12.58
CA GLY A 29 -2.64 -9.69 -13.65
C GLY A 29 -1.71 -10.79 -13.12
N GLN A 30 -0.78 -10.45 -12.22
CA GLN A 30 0.11 -11.43 -11.57
C GLN A 30 -0.68 -12.47 -10.76
N ILE A 31 -1.64 -12.01 -9.93
CA ILE A 31 -2.50 -12.91 -9.14
C ILE A 31 -3.31 -13.84 -10.04
N ARG A 32 -3.83 -13.32 -11.17
CA ARG A 32 -4.53 -14.14 -12.17
C ARG A 32 -3.60 -15.18 -12.81
N GLY A 33 -2.37 -14.79 -13.14
CA GLY A 33 -1.35 -15.70 -13.66
C GLY A 33 -1.02 -16.83 -12.68
N ILE A 34 -0.84 -16.49 -11.40
CA ILE A 34 -0.57 -17.46 -10.33
C ILE A 34 -1.71 -18.48 -10.18
N LYS A 35 -2.97 -18.03 -10.24
CA LYS A 35 -4.12 -18.95 -10.25
C LYS A 35 -4.04 -19.92 -11.42
N GLY A 36 -3.75 -19.43 -12.63
CA GLY A 36 -3.54 -20.28 -13.79
C GLY A 36 -2.37 -21.26 -13.63
N MET A 37 -1.29 -20.87 -12.94
CA MET A 37 -0.18 -21.79 -12.64
C MET A 37 -0.62 -22.94 -11.74
N ILE A 38 -1.48 -22.67 -10.75
CA ILE A 38 -2.04 -23.70 -9.89
C ILE A 38 -2.96 -24.63 -10.70
N ASP A 39 -3.84 -24.08 -11.53
CA ASP A 39 -4.76 -24.86 -12.35
C ASP A 39 -4.05 -25.78 -13.37
N ASN A 40 -2.80 -25.46 -13.72
CA ASN A 40 -1.96 -26.22 -14.65
C ASN A 40 -0.88 -27.07 -13.95
N ASP A 41 -1.00 -27.29 -12.63
CA ASP A 41 -0.06 -28.10 -11.83
C ASP A 41 1.42 -27.68 -12.00
N VAL A 42 1.68 -26.36 -12.14
CA VAL A 42 3.04 -25.83 -12.27
C VAL A 42 3.84 -26.06 -10.97
N TYR A 43 5.15 -26.25 -11.12
CA TYR A 43 6.05 -26.52 -10.00
C TYR A 43 5.96 -25.48 -8.89
N CYS A 44 5.93 -25.95 -7.64
CA CYS A 44 5.64 -25.10 -6.48
C CYS A 44 6.64 -23.95 -6.31
N ASP A 45 7.92 -24.17 -6.60
CA ASP A 45 8.95 -23.11 -6.46
C ASP A 45 8.73 -21.96 -7.44
N ASP A 46 8.23 -22.24 -8.65
CA ASP A 46 7.89 -21.22 -9.64
C ASP A 46 6.68 -20.39 -9.15
N ILE A 47 5.67 -21.05 -8.58
CA ILE A 47 4.51 -20.39 -7.97
C ILE A 47 4.94 -19.49 -6.81
N ILE A 48 5.81 -19.99 -5.93
CA ILE A 48 6.36 -19.22 -4.80
C ILE A 48 7.15 -18.00 -5.30
N THR A 49 7.91 -18.17 -6.37
CA THR A 49 8.65 -17.07 -7.01
C THR A 49 7.70 -15.98 -7.53
N GLN A 50 6.60 -16.35 -8.17
CA GLN A 50 5.60 -15.39 -8.65
C GLN A 50 4.82 -14.71 -7.50
N LEU A 51 4.53 -15.45 -6.42
CA LEU A 51 3.94 -14.89 -5.20
C LEU A 51 4.87 -13.83 -4.58
N ALA A 52 6.17 -14.12 -4.48
CA ALA A 52 7.17 -13.18 -4.00
C ALA A 52 7.25 -11.92 -4.88
N ALA A 53 7.20 -12.09 -6.21
CA ALA A 53 7.15 -10.96 -7.14
C ALA A 53 5.89 -10.10 -6.97
N SER A 54 4.73 -10.73 -6.72
CA SER A 54 3.46 -10.03 -6.45
C SER A 54 3.52 -9.25 -5.14
N GLN A 55 4.09 -9.84 -4.09
CA GLN A 55 4.29 -9.16 -2.80
C GLN A 55 5.24 -7.95 -2.94
N ALA A 56 6.32 -8.09 -3.70
CA ALA A 56 7.24 -6.97 -3.97
C ALA A 56 6.54 -5.82 -4.71
N ALA A 57 5.68 -6.14 -5.68
CA ALA A 57 4.88 -5.14 -6.39
C ALA A 57 3.86 -4.43 -5.47
N LEU A 58 3.19 -5.17 -4.58
CA LEU A 58 2.32 -4.59 -3.54
C LEU A 58 3.08 -3.66 -2.60
N ASN A 59 4.27 -4.07 -2.15
CA ASN A 59 5.14 -3.26 -1.31
C ASN A 59 5.55 -1.95 -2.01
N SER A 60 5.79 -1.99 -3.33
CA SER A 60 6.04 -0.78 -4.12
C SER A 60 4.85 0.18 -4.12
N VAL A 61 3.61 -0.33 -4.21
CA VAL A 61 2.40 0.51 -4.15
C VAL A 61 2.24 1.13 -2.77
N ALA A 62 2.42 0.33 -1.71
CA ALA A 62 2.34 0.79 -0.34
C ALA A 62 3.36 1.91 -0.03
N ARG A 63 4.58 1.80 -0.57
CA ARG A 63 5.60 2.86 -0.42
C ARG A 63 5.19 4.18 -1.05
N ILE A 64 4.55 4.16 -2.22
CA ILE A 64 4.06 5.38 -2.89
C ILE A 64 2.93 6.03 -2.08
N LEU A 65 2.01 5.22 -1.55
CA LEU A 65 0.95 5.71 -0.67
C LEU A 65 1.51 6.34 0.61
N LEU A 66 2.50 5.68 1.25
CA LEU A 66 3.14 6.19 2.46
C LEU A 66 3.86 7.52 2.19
N ASP A 67 4.61 7.64 1.09
CA ASP A 67 5.28 8.89 0.70
C ASP A 67 4.27 10.03 0.52
N GLY A 68 3.14 9.75 -0.14
CA GLY A 68 2.04 10.71 -0.26
C GLY A 68 1.43 11.10 1.09
N HIS A 69 1.24 10.14 1.99
CA HIS A 69 0.71 10.38 3.33
C HIS A 69 1.64 11.26 4.18
N LEU A 70 2.95 10.98 4.13
CA LEU A 70 3.97 11.77 4.84
C LEU A 70 4.01 13.23 4.37
N LYS A 71 3.96 13.45 3.05
CA LYS A 71 4.07 14.78 2.44
C LYS A 71 2.80 15.63 2.53
N SER A 72 1.66 15.02 2.86
CA SER A 72 0.36 15.70 3.01
C SER A 72 -0.13 15.65 4.45
N CYS A 73 -0.97 14.67 4.79
CA CYS A 73 -1.66 14.56 6.08
C CYS A 73 -0.73 14.65 7.28
N VAL A 74 0.42 13.96 7.26
CA VAL A 74 1.37 13.98 8.39
C VAL A 74 2.01 15.35 8.53
N LYS A 75 2.51 15.92 7.42
CA LYS A 75 3.14 17.23 7.42
C LYS A 75 2.18 18.33 7.89
N GLU A 76 0.93 18.31 7.40
CA GLU A 76 -0.11 19.27 7.79
C GLU A 76 -0.37 19.21 9.30
N ARG A 77 -0.58 18.03 9.86
CA ARG A 77 -0.84 17.85 11.30
C ARG A 77 0.34 18.28 12.18
N LEU A 78 1.57 18.00 11.77
CA LEU A 78 2.76 18.48 12.48
C LEU A 78 2.85 20.01 12.50
N LEU A 79 2.47 20.68 11.41
CA LEU A 79 2.43 22.15 11.35
C LEU A 79 1.30 22.74 12.20
N GLU A 80 0.22 21.99 12.41
CA GLU A 80 -0.88 22.33 13.33
C GLU A 80 -0.55 22.04 14.81
N GLY A 81 0.61 21.46 15.11
CA GLY A 81 1.03 21.10 16.47
C GLY A 81 0.41 19.80 17.00
N ASP A 82 -0.14 18.96 16.13
CA ASP A 82 -0.73 17.67 16.48
C ASP A 82 0.31 16.55 16.40
N ASP A 83 1.10 16.40 17.47
CA ASP A 83 2.16 15.37 17.58
C ASP A 83 1.61 13.93 17.62
N ALA A 84 0.32 13.73 17.92
CA ALA A 84 -0.29 12.39 17.95
C ALA A 84 -0.29 11.70 16.58
N VAL A 85 -0.04 12.45 15.50
CA VAL A 85 0.16 11.89 14.16
C VAL A 85 1.39 10.98 14.07
N LEU A 86 2.41 11.19 14.90
CA LEU A 86 3.62 10.38 14.90
C LEU A 86 3.35 8.96 15.41
N ASP A 87 2.46 8.81 16.39
CA ASP A 87 2.04 7.49 16.91
C ASP A 87 1.22 6.71 15.87
N GLU A 88 0.34 7.41 15.15
CA GLU A 88 -0.44 6.84 14.03
C GLU A 88 0.48 6.40 12.88
N LEU A 89 1.47 7.22 12.55
CA LEU A 89 2.49 6.89 11.56
C LEU A 89 3.31 5.67 11.99
N GLY A 90 3.73 5.61 13.26
CA GLY A 90 4.43 4.45 13.83
C GLY A 90 3.63 3.15 13.67
N THR A 91 2.33 3.20 13.97
CA THR A 91 1.41 2.07 13.77
C THR A 91 1.31 1.66 12.29
N THR A 92 1.29 2.64 11.39
CA THR A 92 1.24 2.39 9.94
C THR A 92 2.51 1.74 9.42
N ILE A 93 3.68 2.21 9.86
CA ILE A 93 4.99 1.63 9.50
C ILE A 93 5.09 0.19 10.01
N GLN A 94 4.65 -0.10 11.23
CA GLN A 94 4.64 -1.47 11.76
C GLN A 94 3.83 -2.44 10.88
N LYS A 95 2.69 -2.00 10.33
CA LYS A 95 1.90 -2.82 9.40
C LYS A 95 2.65 -3.15 8.11
N LEU A 96 3.49 -2.23 7.62
CA LEU A 96 4.29 -2.43 6.41
C LEU A 96 5.56 -3.26 6.63
N MET A 97 6.08 -3.28 7.86
CA MET A 97 7.27 -4.06 8.22
C MET A 97 6.97 -5.51 8.60
N ARG A 98 5.70 -5.85 8.88
CA ARG A 98 5.29 -7.22 9.16
C ARG A 98 5.54 -8.09 7.92
N LYS A 99 6.52 -8.98 8.05
CA LYS A 99 6.78 -10.09 7.11
C LYS A 99 5.83 -11.24 7.42
#